data_AF-A0A4R2I8L4-F1
#
_entry.id   AF-A0A4R2I8L4-F1
#
_cell.length_a   1.000
_cell.length_b   1.000
_cell.length_c   1.000
_cell.angle_alpha   90.00
_cell.angle_beta   90.00
_cell.angle_gamma   90.00
#
_symmetry.space_group_name_H-M   'P 1'
#
loop_
_entity.id
_entity.type
_entity.pdbx_description
1 polymer ?
#
loop_
_entity_poly.entity_id
_entity_poly.type
_entity_poly.pdbx_seq_one_letter_code
_entity_poly.pdbx_strand_id
1 'polypeptide(L)'
;MIVVGPPRSGKGLHQIIGAIIDAPGAVVTTSTRPDNLAATLELRRSIGPVAVFDPQGLGKAEGVRWSPVRGCENPTTAMIRASGLAASAGFTKGNVSDGAFWHGQTEMALRGLLHAAALDDTGIAQLYRWGLEPASAIGHRGTNPRIMSPTALATAVDFRLREFVA
;
A
#
# COMPACT_ATOMS: atom_id res chain seq x y z
N MET A 1 3.58 -19.14 -16.77
CA MET A 1 2.27 -19.69 -17.19
C MET A 1 1.22 -18.61 -17.02
N ILE A 2 0.33 -18.42 -18.01
CA ILE A 2 -0.80 -17.48 -17.93
C ILE A 2 -2.08 -18.29 -18.17
N VAL A 3 -3.04 -18.20 -17.25
CA VAL A 3 -4.34 -18.90 -17.35
C VAL A 3 -5.45 -17.85 -17.43
N VAL A 4 -6.18 -17.83 -18.55
CA VAL A 4 -7.29 -16.91 -18.79
C VAL A 4 -8.60 -17.69 -18.81
N GLY A 5 -9.60 -17.19 -18.10
CA GLY A 5 -10.93 -17.79 -18.08
C GLY A 5 -11.95 -16.91 -17.36
N PRO A 6 -13.24 -17.05 -17.65
CA PRO A 6 -14.28 -16.16 -17.10
C PRO A 6 -14.38 -16.26 -15.56
N PRO A 7 -15.00 -15.27 -14.89
CA PRO A 7 -15.28 -15.39 -13.46
C PRO A 7 -16.01 -16.70 -13.14
N ARG A 8 -15.63 -17.37 -12.04
CA ARG A 8 -16.17 -18.67 -11.59
C ARG A 8 -15.89 -19.88 -12.51
N SER A 9 -14.98 -19.77 -13.47
CA SER A 9 -14.58 -20.92 -14.32
C SER A 9 -13.65 -21.95 -13.63
N GLY A 10 -13.58 -21.96 -12.29
CA GLY A 10 -12.76 -22.92 -11.55
C GLY A 10 -11.24 -22.72 -11.59
N LYS A 11 -10.72 -21.59 -12.11
CA LYS A 11 -9.25 -21.34 -12.18
C LYS A 11 -8.53 -21.52 -10.85
N GLY A 12 -9.13 -21.02 -9.76
CA GLY A 12 -8.58 -21.19 -8.41
C GLY A 12 -8.45 -22.67 -8.07
N LEU A 13 -9.57 -23.38 -8.14
CA LEU A 13 -9.68 -24.80 -7.83
C LEU A 13 -8.76 -25.69 -8.67
N HIS A 14 -8.78 -25.54 -9.99
CA HIS A 14 -8.14 -26.49 -10.90
C HIS A 14 -6.68 -26.17 -11.22
N GLN A 15 -6.19 -24.99 -10.89
CA GLN A 15 -4.83 -24.56 -11.26
C GLN A 15 -4.07 -23.99 -10.07
N ILE A 16 -4.66 -23.00 -9.38
CA ILE A 16 -3.93 -22.24 -8.35
C ILE A 16 -3.73 -23.05 -7.06
N ILE A 17 -4.76 -23.77 -6.59
CA ILE A 17 -4.67 -24.55 -5.34
C ILE A 17 -3.60 -25.63 -5.43
N GLY A 18 -3.62 -26.44 -6.50
CA GLY A 18 -2.59 -27.45 -6.75
C GLY A 18 -1.19 -26.85 -6.82
N ALA A 19 -1.03 -25.77 -7.59
CA ALA A 19 0.26 -25.09 -7.71
C ALA A 19 0.80 -24.54 -6.37
N ILE A 20 -0.06 -24.12 -5.45
CA ILE A 20 0.36 -23.69 -4.11
C ILE A 20 0.81 -24.89 -3.26
N ILE A 21 0.05 -25.98 -3.28
CA ILE A 21 0.34 -27.19 -2.48
C ILE A 21 1.65 -27.81 -2.94
N ASP A 22 1.79 -28.01 -4.25
CA ASP A 22 2.90 -28.73 -4.87
C ASP A 22 4.19 -27.89 -4.97
N ALA A 23 4.13 -26.61 -4.60
CA ALA A 23 5.29 -25.74 -4.70
C ALA A 23 6.43 -26.24 -3.80
N PRO A 24 7.64 -26.48 -4.36
CA PRO A 24 8.77 -27.07 -3.62
C PRO A 24 9.40 -26.12 -2.59
N GLY A 25 9.00 -24.84 -2.58
CA GLY A 25 9.57 -23.81 -1.71
C GLY A 25 8.54 -22.77 -1.31
N ALA A 26 9.02 -21.55 -1.01
CA ALA A 26 8.15 -20.44 -0.62
C ALA A 26 7.19 -20.03 -1.74
N VAL A 27 5.96 -19.67 -1.37
CA VAL A 27 4.91 -19.21 -2.28
C VAL A 27 4.34 -17.89 -1.79
N VAL A 28 4.17 -16.94 -2.70
CA VAL A 28 3.32 -15.76 -2.50
C VAL A 28 2.13 -15.91 -3.44
N THR A 29 0.93 -15.91 -2.89
CA THR A 29 -0.32 -15.97 -3.66
C THR A 29 -1.21 -14.81 -3.27
N THR A 30 -1.91 -14.26 -4.26
CA THR A 30 -2.93 -13.22 -4.06
C THR A 30 -4.26 -13.73 -4.59
N SER A 31 -5.33 -13.47 -3.85
CA SER A 31 -6.68 -13.84 -4.25
C SER A 31 -7.67 -12.80 -3.77
N THR A 32 -8.73 -12.58 -4.54
CA THR A 32 -9.89 -11.75 -4.13
C THR A 32 -10.92 -12.55 -3.34
N ARG A 33 -10.70 -13.86 -3.17
CA ARG A 33 -11.56 -14.78 -2.41
C ARG A 33 -10.72 -15.63 -1.45
N PRO A 34 -11.30 -16.06 -0.32
CA PRO A 34 -10.56 -16.84 0.68
C PRO A 34 -10.44 -18.32 0.34
N ASP A 35 -10.94 -18.78 -0.81
CA ASP A 35 -10.95 -20.19 -1.23
C ASP A 35 -9.55 -20.80 -1.32
N ASN A 36 -8.62 -20.10 -1.97
CA ASN A 36 -7.22 -20.56 -2.04
C ASN A 36 -6.59 -20.67 -0.64
N LEU A 37 -6.84 -19.70 0.23
CA LEU A 37 -6.33 -19.70 1.60
C LEU A 37 -6.91 -20.89 2.38
N ALA A 38 -8.23 -21.02 2.40
CA ALA A 38 -8.93 -22.08 3.12
C ALA A 38 -8.47 -23.48 2.70
N ALA A 39 -8.24 -23.70 1.40
CA ALA A 39 -7.82 -24.99 0.88
C ALA A 39 -6.35 -25.33 1.14
N THR A 40 -5.49 -24.33 1.36
CA THR A 40 -4.02 -24.53 1.37
C THR A 40 -3.34 -24.21 2.70
N LEU A 41 -3.99 -23.48 3.61
CA LEU A 41 -3.39 -22.95 4.83
C LEU A 41 -2.74 -24.04 5.70
N GLU A 42 -3.49 -25.07 6.09
CA GLU A 42 -2.98 -26.11 7.01
C GLU A 42 -1.87 -26.97 6.36
N LEU A 43 -2.00 -27.26 5.07
CA LEU A 43 -0.97 -27.99 4.31
C LEU A 43 0.33 -27.19 4.21
N ARG A 44 0.25 -25.87 4.01
CA ARG A 44 1.45 -25.04 3.97
C ARG A 44 2.04 -24.82 5.36
N ARG A 45 1.21 -24.74 6.41
CA ARG A 45 1.65 -24.64 7.81
C ARG A 45 2.44 -25.87 8.27
N SER A 46 2.11 -27.06 7.78
CA SER A 46 2.87 -28.28 8.12
C SER A 46 4.25 -28.33 7.47
N ILE A 47 4.46 -27.58 6.37
CA ILE A 47 5.75 -27.48 5.67
C ILE A 47 6.61 -26.34 6.23
N GLY A 48 6.00 -25.21 6.61
CA GLY A 48 6.74 -24.05 7.11
C GLY A 48 5.84 -22.88 7.53
N PRO A 49 6.42 -21.73 7.89
CA PRO A 49 5.67 -20.58 8.37
C PRO A 49 4.75 -20.02 7.27
N VAL A 50 3.53 -19.64 7.68
CA VAL A 50 2.53 -19.01 6.80
C VAL A 50 2.11 -17.68 7.41
N ALA A 51 2.21 -16.61 6.61
CA ALA A 51 1.71 -15.27 6.95
C ALA A 51 0.52 -14.93 6.05
N VAL A 52 -0.57 -14.45 6.65
CA VAL A 52 -1.79 -14.07 5.91
C VAL A 52 -2.00 -12.56 6.00
N PHE A 53 -1.97 -11.86 4.88
CA PHE A 53 -2.36 -10.45 4.84
C PHE A 53 -3.80 -10.34 4.30
N ASP A 54 -4.76 -10.15 5.20
CA ASP A 54 -6.18 -10.02 4.88
C ASP A 54 -6.79 -8.81 5.61
N PRO A 55 -6.63 -7.59 5.06
CA PRO A 55 -7.15 -6.39 5.70
C PRO A 55 -8.69 -6.32 5.73
N GLN A 56 -9.37 -7.14 4.93
CA GLN A 56 -10.84 -7.21 4.88
C GLN A 56 -11.42 -8.28 5.82
N GLY A 57 -10.59 -9.18 6.36
CA GLY A 57 -11.01 -10.24 7.27
C GLY A 57 -11.88 -11.32 6.62
N LEU A 58 -11.79 -11.50 5.30
CA LEU A 58 -12.59 -12.47 4.54
C LEU A 58 -12.21 -13.93 4.83
N GLY A 59 -10.93 -14.20 5.09
CA GLY A 59 -10.37 -15.53 5.30
C GLY A 59 -10.47 -16.06 6.72
N LYS A 60 -10.81 -15.20 7.70
CA LYS A 60 -10.92 -15.53 9.14
C LYS A 60 -9.69 -16.24 9.73
N ALA A 61 -8.53 -16.12 9.10
CA ALA A 61 -7.26 -16.61 9.62
C ALA A 61 -6.57 -15.50 10.43
N GLU A 62 -5.77 -15.89 11.42
CA GLU A 62 -4.87 -14.94 12.09
C GLU A 62 -3.91 -14.33 11.06
N GLY A 63 -3.94 -13.00 10.98
CA GLY A 63 -3.29 -12.25 9.91
C GLY A 63 -2.13 -11.40 10.39
N VAL A 64 -1.17 -11.19 9.50
CA VAL A 64 -0.14 -10.17 9.68
C VAL A 64 -0.70 -8.79 9.35
N ARG A 65 -0.21 -7.79 10.08
CA ARG A 65 -0.48 -6.38 9.77
C ARG A 65 0.66 -5.78 8.97
N TRP A 66 0.30 -4.97 8.00
CA TRP A 66 1.25 -4.19 7.21
C TRP A 66 0.92 -2.71 7.36
N SER A 67 1.97 -1.89 7.47
CA SER A 67 1.86 -0.43 7.49
C SER A 67 2.66 0.13 6.31
N PRO A 68 2.06 0.96 5.45
CA PRO A 68 2.79 1.67 4.39
C PRO A 68 3.76 2.72 4.96
N VAL A 69 3.58 3.15 6.21
CA VAL A 69 4.40 4.17 6.87
C VAL A 69 5.69 3.58 7.45
N ARG A 70 5.65 2.37 8.03
CA ARG A 70 6.77 1.77 8.79
C ARG A 70 8.06 1.68 7.97
N GLY A 71 9.14 2.40 8.31
CA GLY A 71 10.39 2.37 7.54
C GLY A 71 10.52 3.52 6.52
N CYS A 72 9.51 4.38 6.40
CA CYS A 72 9.56 5.57 5.53
C CYS A 72 10.37 6.72 6.14
N GLU A 73 10.98 6.55 7.32
CA GLU A 73 12.05 7.44 7.82
C GLU A 73 13.23 7.43 6.83
N ASN A 74 13.43 6.34 6.09
CA ASN A 74 14.29 6.30 4.92
C ASN A 74 13.55 6.90 3.70
N PRO A 75 14.05 8.02 3.11
CA PRO A 75 13.40 8.67 1.97
C PRO A 75 13.25 7.76 0.75
N THR A 76 14.19 6.84 0.50
CA THR A 76 14.12 5.89 -0.62
C THR A 76 12.99 4.89 -0.43
N THR A 77 12.76 4.42 0.81
CA THR A 77 11.62 3.56 1.13
C THR A 77 10.29 4.29 0.92
N ALA A 78 10.20 5.56 1.32
CA ALA A 78 9.03 6.39 1.08
C ALA A 78 8.75 6.56 -0.43
N MET A 79 9.80 6.79 -1.24
CA MET A 79 9.69 6.90 -2.70
C MET A 79 9.14 5.62 -3.34
N ILE A 80 9.73 4.47 -3.05
CA ILE A 80 9.32 3.18 -3.63
C ILE A 80 7.86 2.86 -3.31
N ARG A 81 7.44 3.12 -2.06
CA ARG A 81 6.04 2.88 -1.64
C ARG A 81 5.08 3.87 -2.26
N ALA A 82 5.44 5.15 -2.33
CA ALA A 82 4.63 6.18 -2.97
C ALA A 82 4.36 5.84 -4.45
N SER A 83 5.40 5.41 -5.18
CA SER A 83 5.26 5.00 -6.58
C SER A 83 4.32 3.79 -6.73
N GLY A 84 4.51 2.74 -5.91
CA GLY A 84 3.63 1.57 -5.94
C GLY A 84 2.17 1.88 -5.59
N LEU A 85 1.93 2.79 -4.63
CA LEU A 85 0.59 3.24 -4.27
C LEU A 85 -0.04 4.11 -5.37
N ALA A 86 0.70 5.07 -5.93
CA ALA A 86 0.23 5.95 -7.00
C ALA A 86 -0.14 5.17 -8.27
N ALA A 87 0.60 4.11 -8.60
CA ALA A 87 0.30 3.24 -9.73
C ALA A 87 -1.09 2.56 -9.61
N SER A 88 -1.57 2.35 -8.38
CA SER A 88 -2.89 1.75 -8.12
C SER A 88 -4.07 2.72 -8.22
N ALA A 89 -3.80 4.04 -8.30
CA ALA A 89 -4.84 5.08 -8.30
C ALA A 89 -5.66 5.17 -9.60
N GLY A 90 -5.25 4.46 -10.66
CA GLY A 90 -6.08 4.26 -11.86
C GLY A 90 -6.09 5.40 -12.87
N PHE A 91 -5.21 6.40 -12.75
CA PHE A 91 -5.10 7.52 -13.71
C PHE A 91 -4.71 7.10 -15.14
N THR A 92 -4.27 5.86 -15.33
CA THR A 92 -3.89 5.29 -16.62
C THR A 92 -5.03 4.52 -17.31
N LYS A 93 -6.21 4.39 -16.68
CA LYS A 93 -7.37 3.70 -17.25
C LYS A 93 -8.41 4.70 -17.77
N GLY A 94 -8.65 4.66 -19.08
CA GLY A 94 -9.58 5.57 -19.77
C GLY A 94 -8.88 6.85 -20.24
N ASN A 95 -9.51 7.58 -21.16
CA ASN A 95 -9.05 8.88 -21.70
C ASN A 95 -9.06 9.98 -20.62
N VAL A 96 -8.36 9.77 -19.51
CA VAL A 96 -8.10 10.81 -18.52
C VAL A 96 -7.09 11.76 -19.14
N SER A 97 -7.53 12.98 -19.48
CA SER A 97 -6.62 14.07 -19.85
C SER A 97 -5.58 14.23 -18.73
N ASP A 98 -4.31 14.36 -19.10
CA ASP A 98 -3.22 14.62 -18.15
C ASP A 98 -2.99 13.52 -17.10
N GLY A 99 -3.39 12.27 -17.37
CA GLY A 99 -3.22 11.15 -16.42
C GLY A 99 -1.77 10.96 -15.93
N ALA A 100 -0.77 11.20 -16.78
CA ALA A 100 0.64 11.15 -16.40
C ALA A 100 1.03 12.28 -15.42
N PHE A 101 0.48 13.48 -15.60
CA PHE A 101 0.69 14.60 -14.69
C PHE A 101 0.09 14.28 -13.31
N TRP A 102 -1.16 13.80 -13.26
CA TRP A 102 -1.85 13.42 -12.03
C TRP A 102 -1.17 12.27 -11.29
N HIS A 103 -0.64 11.29 -12.04
CA HIS A 103 0.19 10.23 -11.45
C HIS A 103 1.43 10.81 -10.77
N GLY A 104 2.17 11.68 -11.46
CA GLY A 104 3.38 12.32 -10.89
C GLY A 104 3.07 13.15 -9.64
N GLN A 105 1.97 13.92 -9.64
CA GLN A 105 1.55 14.70 -8.47
C GLN A 105 1.17 13.80 -7.29
N THR A 106 0.45 12.72 -7.55
CA THR A 106 0.06 11.75 -6.53
C THR A 106 1.29 11.09 -5.89
N GLU A 107 2.26 10.68 -6.71
CA GLU A 107 3.50 10.09 -6.20
C GLU A 107 4.29 11.08 -5.33
N MET A 108 4.44 12.33 -5.77
CA MET A 108 5.12 13.37 -5.00
C MET A 108 4.46 13.62 -3.64
N ALA A 109 3.12 13.76 -3.63
CA ALA A 109 2.36 13.98 -2.41
C ALA A 109 2.48 12.79 -1.45
N LEU A 110 2.26 11.56 -1.94
CA LEU A 110 2.35 10.34 -1.14
C LEU A 110 3.73 10.16 -0.52
N ARG A 111 4.81 10.43 -1.27
CA ARG A 111 6.18 10.37 -0.76
C ARG A 111 6.37 11.28 0.45
N GLY A 112 5.95 12.54 0.33
CA GLY A 112 6.07 13.53 1.41
C GLY A 112 5.29 13.13 2.65
N LEU A 113 4.02 12.73 2.47
CA LEU A 113 3.15 12.34 3.57
C LEU A 113 3.61 11.05 4.27
N LEU A 114 4.09 10.05 3.52
CA LEU A 114 4.62 8.81 4.08
C LEU A 114 5.88 9.06 4.91
N HIS A 115 6.78 9.92 4.41
CA HIS A 115 8.00 10.28 5.13
C HIS A 115 7.68 11.06 6.40
N ALA A 116 6.82 12.07 6.31
CA ALA A 116 6.38 12.86 7.47
C ALA A 116 5.71 12.00 8.55
N ALA A 117 4.79 11.11 8.16
CA ALA A 117 4.07 10.24 9.09
C ALA A 117 4.99 9.25 9.82
N ALA A 118 6.12 8.87 9.20
CA ALA A 118 7.11 8.00 9.80
C ALA A 118 8.02 8.76 10.78
N LEU A 119 8.46 9.96 10.42
CA LEU A 119 9.26 10.82 11.30
C LEU A 119 8.50 11.23 12.57
N ASP A 120 7.19 11.46 12.43
CA ASP A 120 6.30 11.85 13.54
C ASP A 120 5.70 10.66 14.32
N ASP A 121 5.98 9.42 13.90
CA ASP A 121 5.45 8.18 14.49
C ASP A 121 3.90 8.14 14.61
N THR A 122 3.20 8.75 13.64
CA THR A 122 1.73 8.90 13.69
C THR A 122 0.96 7.74 13.04
N GLY A 123 1.65 6.95 12.21
CA GLY A 123 1.06 5.78 11.54
C GLY A 123 0.04 6.08 10.43
N ILE A 124 -0.68 5.04 9.98
CA ILE A 124 -1.55 5.08 8.78
C ILE A 124 -2.82 5.92 8.96
N ALA A 125 -3.35 6.03 10.18
CA ALA A 125 -4.56 6.79 10.44
C ALA A 125 -4.35 8.30 10.22
N GLN A 126 -3.20 8.81 10.63
CA GLN A 126 -2.83 10.21 10.40
C GLN A 126 -2.52 10.47 8.93
N LEU A 127 -1.81 9.55 8.27
CA LEU A 127 -1.60 9.59 6.82
C LEU A 127 -2.93 9.68 6.06
N TYR A 128 -3.92 8.87 6.44
CA TYR A 128 -5.25 8.92 5.85
C TYR A 128 -5.94 10.26 6.07
N ARG A 129 -5.85 10.81 7.29
CA ARG A 129 -6.40 12.15 7.60
C ARG A 129 -5.76 13.22 6.73
N TRP A 130 -4.44 13.23 6.60
CA TRP A 130 -3.73 14.17 5.73
C TRP A 130 -4.09 13.99 4.25
N GLY A 131 -4.40 12.76 3.82
CA GLY A 131 -4.89 12.50 2.46
C GLY A 131 -6.27 13.10 2.19
N LEU A 132 -7.16 13.12 3.20
CA LEU A 132 -8.49 13.75 3.09
C LEU A 132 -8.46 15.25 3.29
N GLU A 133 -7.59 15.73 4.18
CA GLU A 133 -7.46 17.13 4.56
C GLU A 133 -5.97 17.52 4.56
N PRO A 134 -5.38 17.82 3.38
CA PRO A 134 -3.95 18.13 3.26
C PRO A 134 -3.50 19.32 4.10
N ALA A 135 -4.39 20.30 4.32
CA ALA A 135 -4.13 21.45 5.17
C ALA A 135 -3.80 21.05 6.62
N SER A 136 -4.34 19.93 7.11
CA SER A 136 -4.05 19.42 8.47
C SER A 136 -2.65 18.82 8.62
N ALA A 137 -1.90 18.64 7.53
CA ALA A 137 -0.47 18.31 7.56
C ALA A 137 0.40 19.54 7.82
N ILE A 138 -0.09 20.73 7.50
CA ILE A 138 0.66 21.98 7.62
C ILE A 138 0.75 22.35 9.10
N GLY A 139 1.98 22.45 9.62
CA GLY A 139 2.23 22.85 11.00
C GLY A 139 2.03 21.74 12.04
N HIS A 140 1.81 20.50 11.62
CA HIS A 140 1.91 19.34 12.52
C HIS A 140 3.35 19.31 13.08
N ARG A 141 3.51 19.69 14.36
CA ARG A 141 4.76 19.50 15.09
C ARG A 141 4.71 18.09 15.64
N GLY A 142 5.50 17.19 15.09
CA GLY A 142 5.71 15.87 15.68
C GLY A 142 5.97 16.00 17.18
N THR A 143 5.40 15.10 17.97
CA THR A 143 5.66 15.00 19.42
C THR A 143 7.08 14.52 19.73
N ASN A 144 7.91 14.32 18.71
CA ASN A 144 9.28 13.81 18.81
C ASN A 144 10.31 14.96 18.72
N PRO A 145 10.89 15.41 19.86
CA PRO A 145 11.80 16.56 19.88
C PRO A 145 13.19 16.29 19.25
N ARG A 146 13.43 15.09 18.69
CA ARG A 146 14.75 14.69 18.18
C ARG A 146 14.94 14.81 16.67
N ILE A 147 13.93 15.13 15.87
CA ILE A 147 14.06 15.11 14.40
C ILE A 147 13.40 16.33 13.72
N MET A 148 14.26 17.33 13.46
CA MET A 148 14.26 18.29 12.35
C MET A 148 13.21 19.44 12.27
N SER A 149 13.69 20.57 11.75
CA SER A 149 13.06 21.90 11.78
C SER A 149 11.88 22.09 10.81
N PRO A 150 10.95 23.02 11.08
CA PRO A 150 9.69 23.26 10.33
C PRO A 150 9.81 23.52 8.82
N THR A 151 11.01 23.80 8.31
CA THR A 151 11.25 24.28 6.93
C THR A 151 11.16 23.18 5.87
N ALA A 152 11.49 21.92 6.18
CA ALA A 152 11.52 20.84 5.18
C ALA A 152 10.13 20.31 4.79
N LEU A 153 9.17 20.34 5.73
CA LEU A 153 7.78 19.93 5.49
C LEU A 153 6.99 21.03 4.74
N ALA A 154 7.29 22.30 5.03
CA ALA A 154 6.70 23.44 4.34
C ALA A 154 7.04 23.43 2.85
N THR A 155 8.29 23.15 2.44
CA THR A 155 8.65 23.19 1.00
C THR A 155 7.98 22.10 0.17
N ALA A 156 7.68 20.93 0.75
CA ALA A 156 7.03 19.82 0.03
C ALA A 156 5.50 19.97 -0.08
N VAL A 157 4.86 20.64 0.89
CA VAL A 157 3.40 20.79 0.98
C VAL A 157 2.93 22.18 0.51
N ASP A 158 3.69 23.25 0.77
CA ASP A 158 3.32 24.66 0.49
C ASP A 158 3.48 25.05 -0.99
N PHE A 159 4.42 24.44 -1.74
CA PHE A 159 4.71 24.86 -3.12
C PHE A 159 3.60 24.53 -4.14
N ARG A 160 2.64 23.62 -3.84
CA ARG A 160 1.58 23.25 -4.80
C ARG A 160 0.15 23.25 -4.27
N LEU A 161 -0.10 23.37 -2.97
CA LEU A 161 -1.47 23.52 -2.47
C LEU A 161 -2.04 24.93 -2.69
N ARG A 162 -1.19 25.96 -2.80
CA ARG A 162 -1.64 27.34 -3.09
C ARG A 162 -2.15 27.54 -4.52
N GLU A 163 -1.68 26.74 -5.48
CA GLU A 163 -2.20 26.74 -6.85
C GLU A 163 -3.47 25.87 -7.01
N PHE A 164 -3.90 25.17 -5.96
CA PHE A 164 -4.99 24.18 -6.05
C PHE A 164 -6.33 24.68 -5.48
N VAL A 165 -6.37 25.88 -4.85
CA VAL A 165 -7.58 26.49 -4.26
C VAL A 165 -7.91 27.85 -4.90
N ALA A 166 -7.38 28.14 -6.11
CA ALA A 166 -7.73 29.31 -6.90
C ALA A 166 -8.33 28.91 -8.24
#